data_AF-A0A8E0IRR4-F1
#
_entry.id   AF-A0A8E0IRR4-F1
#
_cell.length_a   1.000
_cell.length_b   1.000
_cell.length_c   1.000
_cell.angle_alpha   90.00
_cell.angle_beta   90.00
_cell.angle_gamma   90.00
#
_symmetry.space_group_name_H-M   'P 1'
#
loop_
_entity.id
_entity.type
_entity.pdbx_description
1 polymer ?
#
loop_
_entity_poly.entity_id
_entity_poly.type
_entity_poly.pdbx_seq_one_letter_code
_entity_poly.pdbx_strand_id
1 'polypeptide(L)'
;MLLAMDVLSLARFQFAMTTVFHFFFVPFSIGMGLVTAIMETMYVRKKNETYKKMAKFWGKIFLLSFAVGVVTGIIQEFQFGMNWSNYSRFMGDIFGVPLAIEALLAFF
;
A
#
# COMPACT_ATOMS: atom_id res chain seq x y z
N MET A 1 36.06 6.56 15.35
CA MET A 1 35.77 6.60 13.90
C MET A 1 34.35 6.10 13.73
N LEU A 2 33.41 7.00 13.44
CA LEU A 2 31.97 6.70 13.45
C LEU A 2 31.64 5.61 12.42
N LEU A 3 30.74 4.72 12.84
CA LEU A 3 30.25 3.52 12.17
C LEU A 3 29.68 3.85 10.77
N ALA A 4 30.44 3.62 9.71
CA ALA A 4 29.85 3.56 8.37
C ALA A 4 29.16 2.20 8.23
N MET A 5 27.82 2.18 8.19
CA MET A 5 27.07 0.98 7.84
C MET A 5 27.49 0.51 6.44
N ASP A 6 27.67 -0.80 6.26
CA ASP A 6 27.96 -1.36 4.95
C ASP A 6 26.75 -1.24 4.01
N VAL A 7 27.00 -1.35 2.70
CA VAL A 7 25.97 -1.17 1.66
C VAL A 7 24.79 -2.12 1.87
N LEU A 8 25.05 -3.36 2.31
CA LEU A 8 24.01 -4.33 2.58
C LEU A 8 23.13 -3.92 3.78
N SER A 9 23.73 -3.41 4.86
CA SER A 9 22.94 -2.93 6.00
C SER A 9 22.12 -1.68 5.64
N LEU A 10 22.65 -0.78 4.81
CA LEU A 10 21.89 0.37 4.30
C LEU A 10 20.72 -0.06 3.41
N ALA A 11 20.93 -1.02 2.51
CA ALA A 11 19.87 -1.56 1.66
C ALA A 11 18.75 -2.21 2.48
N ARG A 12 19.11 -2.99 3.52
CA ARG A 12 18.15 -3.58 4.47
C ARG A 12 17.40 -2.51 5.25
N PHE A 13 18.10 -1.51 5.76
CA PHE A 13 17.49 -0.41 6.51
C PHE A 13 16.52 0.39 5.65
N GLN A 14 16.91 0.76 4.42
CA GLN A 14 16.04 1.44 3.47
C GLN A 14 14.78 0.61 3.16
N PHE A 15 14.94 -0.67 2.86
CA PHE A 15 13.81 -1.56 2.57
C PHE A 15 12.88 -1.73 3.77
N ALA A 16 13.43 -1.88 4.97
CA ALA A 16 12.67 -1.97 6.22
C ALA A 16 11.86 -0.70 6.48
N MET A 17 12.49 0.47 6.32
CA MET A 17 11.81 1.76 6.49
C MET A 17 10.67 1.92 5.49
N THR A 18 10.91 1.68 4.20
CA THR A 18 9.86 1.75 3.17
C THR A 18 8.71 0.79 3.47
N THR A 19 9.02 -0.46 3.84
CA THR A 19 8.01 -1.48 4.16
C THR A 19 7.16 -1.07 5.36
N VAL A 20 7.78 -0.61 6.45
CA VAL A 20 7.06 -0.17 7.66
C VAL A 20 6.17 1.03 7.36
N PHE A 21 6.69 2.04 6.64
CA PHE A 21 5.90 3.20 6.25
C PHE A 21 4.72 2.83 5.37
N HIS A 22 4.94 2.01 4.33
CA HIS A 22 3.88 1.53 3.46
C HIS A 22 2.81 0.77 4.24
N PHE A 23 3.24 -0.14 5.12
CA PHE A 23 2.35 -1.02 5.88
C PHE A 23 1.52 -0.31 6.96
N PHE A 24 1.82 0.94 7.33
CA PHE A 24 0.86 1.73 8.12
C PHE A 24 -0.41 2.08 7.33
N PHE A 25 -0.26 2.38 6.04
CA PHE A 25 -1.38 2.82 5.19
C PHE A 25 -2.15 1.66 4.57
N VAL A 26 -1.55 0.47 4.43
CA VAL A 26 -2.20 -0.72 3.87
C VAL A 26 -3.43 -1.18 4.68
N PRO A 27 -3.31 -1.61 5.95
CA PRO A 27 -4.46 -2.08 6.74
C PRO A 27 -5.46 -0.95 7.01
N PHE A 28 -4.97 0.28 7.16
CA PHE A 28 -5.84 1.44 7.33
C PHE A 28 -6.71 1.68 6.10
N SER A 29 -6.12 1.68 4.90
CA SER A 29 -6.88 1.87 3.64
C SER A 29 -7.85 0.72 3.38
N ILE A 30 -7.44 -0.53 3.60
CA ILE A 30 -8.32 -1.71 3.45
C ILE A 30 -9.52 -1.61 4.41
N GLY A 31 -9.26 -1.32 5.70
CA GLY A 31 -10.31 -1.17 6.71
C GLY A 31 -11.24 0.00 6.40
N MET A 32 -10.69 1.16 6.05
CA MET A 32 -11.46 2.36 5.70
C MET A 32 -12.29 2.18 4.43
N GLY A 33 -11.76 1.47 3.42
CA GLY A 33 -12.48 1.12 2.21
C GLY A 33 -13.73 0.29 2.53
N LEU A 34 -13.58 -0.76 3.34
CA LEU A 34 -14.70 -1.60 3.77
C LEU A 34 -15.72 -0.81 4.60
N VAL A 35 -15.28 -0.03 5.59
CA VAL A 35 -16.17 0.79 6.43
C VAL A 35 -16.95 1.80 5.58
N THR A 36 -16.29 2.48 4.64
CA THR A 36 -16.93 3.45 3.75
C THR A 36 -17.96 2.77 2.85
N ALA A 37 -17.64 1.59 2.29
CA ALA A 37 -18.57 0.80 1.48
C ALA A 37 -19.80 0.34 2.27
N ILE A 38 -19.61 -0.07 3.54
CA ILE A 38 -20.71 -0.44 4.44
C ILE A 38 -21.62 0.77 4.70
N MET A 39 -21.05 1.94 5.01
CA MET A 39 -21.82 3.16 5.24
C MET A 39 -22.63 3.57 4.00
N GLU A 40 -22.02 3.52 2.82
CA GLU A 40 -22.74 3.81 1.56
C GLU A 40 -23.85 2.79 1.32
N THR A 41 -23.60 1.50 1.57
CA THR A 41 -24.63 0.44 1.47
C THR A 41 -25.78 0.69 2.45
N MET A 42 -25.49 1.11 3.68
CA MET A 42 -26.51 1.46 4.68
C MET A 42 -27.32 2.68 4.27
N TYR A 43 -26.70 3.69 3.64
CA TYR A 43 -27.41 4.81 3.05
C TYR A 43 -28.38 4.35 1.96
N VAL A 44 -27.93 3.55 1.00
CA VAL A 44 -28.77 3.08 -0.11
C VAL A 44 -29.95 2.24 0.39
N ARG A 45 -29.72 1.37 1.39
CA ARG A 45 -30.75 0.49 1.97
C ARG A 45 -31.73 1.22 2.90
N LYS A 46 -31.24 2.08 3.80
CA LYS A 46 -32.08 2.74 4.83
C LYS A 46 -32.59 4.12 4.42
N LYS A 47 -32.07 4.69 3.33
CA LYS A 47 -32.36 6.07 2.86
C LYS A 47 -32.09 7.16 3.92
N ASN A 48 -31.21 6.88 4.88
CA ASN A 48 -30.85 7.82 5.93
C ASN A 48 -29.59 8.63 5.52
N GLU A 49 -29.79 9.93 5.31
CA GLU A 49 -28.76 10.88 4.86
C GLU A 49 -27.55 10.99 5.81
N THR A 50 -27.68 10.60 7.08
CA THR A 50 -26.55 10.55 8.02
C THR A 50 -25.47 9.59 7.53
N TYR A 51 -25.84 8.40 7.03
CA TYR A 51 -24.87 7.44 6.51
C TYR A 51 -24.15 7.95 5.26
N LYS A 52 -24.83 8.72 4.42
CA LYS A 52 -24.22 9.38 3.26
C LYS A 52 -23.19 10.43 3.66
N LYS A 53 -23.48 11.23 4.69
CA LYS A 53 -22.53 12.20 5.25
C LYS A 53 -21.31 11.49 5.82
N MET A 54 -21.53 10.37 6.55
CA MET A 54 -20.45 9.54 7.08
C MET A 54 -19.60 8.93 5.97
N ALA A 55 -20.22 8.30 4.96
CA ALA A 55 -19.52 7.72 3.82
C ALA A 55 -18.66 8.76 3.08
N LYS A 56 -19.19 9.98 2.87
CA LYS A 56 -18.41 11.07 2.26
C LYS A 56 -17.25 11.56 3.13
N PHE A 57 -17.43 11.66 4.45
CA PHE A 57 -16.39 12.09 5.37
C PHE A 57 -15.25 11.06 5.43
N TRP A 58 -15.59 9.81 5.71
CA TRP A 58 -14.65 8.72 5.81
C TRP A 58 -14.02 8.35 4.47
N GLY A 59 -14.76 8.49 3.37
CA GLY A 59 -14.26 8.32 2.01
C GLY A 59 -13.16 9.32 1.65
N LYS A 60 -13.21 10.57 2.15
CA LYS A 60 -12.10 11.53 1.96
C LYS A 60 -10.83 11.08 2.69
N ILE A 61 -10.97 10.60 3.92
CA ILE A 61 -9.85 10.09 4.71
C ILE A 61 -9.26 8.85 4.04
N PHE A 62 -10.12 7.92 3.60
CA PHE A 62 -9.73 6.76 2.81
C PHE A 62 -8.89 7.16 1.59
N LEU A 63 -9.38 8.09 0.76
CA LEU A 63 -8.68 8.52 -0.45
C LEU A 63 -7.30 9.14 -0.16
N LEU A 64 -7.19 9.95 0.89
CA LEU A 64 -5.91 10.54 1.28
C LEU A 64 -4.90 9.48 1.71
N SER A 65 -5.32 8.55 2.57
CA SER A 65 -4.46 7.45 3.02
C SER A 65 -4.11 6.48 1.90
N PHE A 66 -5.07 6.19 1.02
CA PHE A 66 -4.87 5.35 -0.15
C PHE A 66 -3.83 5.93 -1.09
N ALA A 67 -3.87 7.24 -1.37
CA ALA A 67 -2.88 7.90 -2.22
C ALA A 67 -1.46 7.77 -1.66
N VAL A 68 -1.27 7.94 -0.34
CA VAL A 68 0.04 7.71 0.30
C VAL A 68 0.46 6.25 0.22
N GLY A 69 -0.48 5.32 0.42
CA GLY A 69 -0.25 3.89 0.26
C GLY A 69 0.24 3.53 -1.15
N VAL A 70 -0.40 4.07 -2.19
CA VAL A 70 0.01 3.85 -3.59
C VAL A 70 1.42 4.35 -3.84
N VAL A 71 1.75 5.58 -3.46
CA VAL A 71 3.09 6.16 -3.68
C VAL A 71 4.17 5.35 -2.97
N THR A 72 3.93 4.96 -1.72
CA THR A 72 4.88 4.16 -0.94
C THR A 72 5.03 2.73 -1.48
N GLY A 73 3.95 2.14 -2.00
CA GLY A 73 3.97 0.82 -2.64
C GLY A 73 4.78 0.81 -3.94
N ILE A 74 4.60 1.82 -4.79
CA ILE A 74 5.40 2.00 -6.02
C ILE A 74 6.89 2.10 -5.69
N ILE A 75 7.26 2.88 -4.67
CA ILE A 75 8.66 2.96 -4.21
C ILE A 75 9.18 1.58 -3.78
N GLN A 76 8.37 0.82 -3.05
CA GLN A 76 8.75 -0.52 -2.58
C GLN A 76 8.92 -1.51 -3.75
N GLU A 77 8.04 -1.48 -4.75
CA GLU A 77 8.12 -2.31 -5.95
C GLU A 77 9.45 -2.08 -6.70
N PHE A 78 9.79 -0.82 -6.95
CA PHE A 78 11.06 -0.49 -7.63
C PHE A 78 12.30 -0.84 -6.80
N GLN A 79 12.21 -0.90 -5.47
CA GLN A 79 13.35 -1.32 -4.65
C GLN A 79 13.80 -2.75 -4.92
N PHE A 80 12.90 -3.64 -5.36
CA PHE A 80 13.30 -4.98 -5.80
C PHE A 80 14.24 -4.94 -7.01
N GLY A 81 14.02 -4.02 -7.96
CA GLY A 81 14.87 -3.84 -9.14
C GLY A 81 16.18 -3.10 -8.86
N MET A 82 16.18 -2.18 -7.88
CA MET A 82 17.34 -1.37 -7.52
C MET A 82 18.29 -2.12 -6.57
N ASN A 83 18.02 -2.06 -5.26
CA ASN A 83 18.92 -2.56 -4.22
C ASN A 83 18.95 -4.09 -4.13
N TRP A 84 18.00 -4.78 -4.75
CA TRP A 84 17.84 -6.24 -4.70
C TRP A 84 17.88 -6.90 -6.09
N SER A 85 18.61 -6.33 -7.05
CA SER A 85 18.68 -6.81 -8.44
C SER A 85 19.08 -8.30 -8.59
N ASN A 86 20.02 -8.79 -7.76
CA ASN A 86 20.40 -10.21 -7.77
C ASN A 86 19.26 -11.14 -7.29
N TYR A 87 18.49 -10.71 -6.28
CA TYR A 87 17.29 -11.43 -5.85
C TYR A 87 16.24 -11.44 -6.97
N SER A 88 16.01 -10.30 -7.62
CA SER A 88 15.05 -10.17 -8.71
C SER A 88 15.41 -11.03 -9.92
N ARG A 89 16.70 -11.18 -10.26
CA ARG A 89 17.13 -12.13 -11.30
C ARG A 89 16.95 -13.60 -10.90
N PHE A 90 17.10 -13.91 -9.61
CA PHE A 90 17.01 -15.28 -9.10
C PHE A 90 15.56 -15.75 -8.89
N MET A 91 14.69 -14.90 -8.35
CA MET A 91 13.29 -15.23 -8.01
C MET A 91 12.25 -14.58 -8.92
N GLY A 92 12.65 -13.73 -9.87
CA GLY A 92 11.74 -12.90 -10.66
C GLY A 92 10.65 -13.69 -11.40
N ASP A 93 10.98 -14.84 -11.96
CA ASP A 93 10.02 -15.68 -12.70
C ASP A 93 8.91 -16.26 -11.82
N ILE A 94 9.14 -16.37 -10.50
CA ILE A 94 8.17 -16.88 -9.53
C ILE A 94 7.50 -15.72 -8.78
N PHE A 95 8.31 -14.81 -8.24
CA PHE A 95 7.84 -13.72 -7.37
C PHE A 95 7.26 -12.54 -8.15
N GLY A 96 7.75 -12.27 -9.37
CA GLY A 96 7.27 -11.17 -10.21
C GLY A 96 5.88 -11.41 -10.79
N VAL A 97 5.48 -12.68 -10.99
CA VAL A 97 4.16 -13.00 -11.56
C VAL A 97 3.01 -12.55 -10.66
N PRO A 98 2.97 -12.87 -9.35
CA PRO A 98 1.97 -12.33 -8.43
C PRO A 98 1.92 -10.79 -8.40
N LEU A 99 3.07 -10.11 -8.45
CA LEU A 99 3.13 -8.64 -8.45
C LEU A 99 2.51 -8.04 -9.72
N ALA A 100 2.80 -8.62 -10.88
CA ALA A 100 2.19 -8.20 -12.14
C ALA A 100 0.67 -8.45 -12.14
N ILE A 101 0.23 -9.57 -11.58
CA ILE A 101 -1.20 -9.89 -11.44
C ILE A 101 -1.90 -8.91 -10.49
N GLU A 102 -1.27 -8.56 -9.35
CA GLU A 102 -1.79 -7.56 -8.42
C GLU A 102 -2.04 -6.22 -9.14
N ALA A 103 -1.06 -5.74 -9.91
CA ALA A 103 -1.21 -4.51 -10.67
C ALA A 103 -2.35 -4.59 -11.70
N LEU A 104 -2.48 -5.71 -12.43
CA LEU A 104 -3.49 -5.85 -13.49
C LEU A 104 -4.92 -6.11 -12.98
N LEU A 105 -5.09 -6.76 -11.83
CA LEU A 105 -6.40 -7.19 -11.33
C LEU A 105 -6.93 -6.42 -10.12
N ALA A 106 -6.05 -5.83 -9.30
CA ALA A 106 -6.45 -5.24 -8.02
C ALA A 106 -6.29 -3.71 -7.96
N PHE A 107 -5.35 -3.12 -8.71
CA PHE A 107 -5.07 -1.67 -8.63
C PHE A 107 -5.84 -0.80 -9.64
N PHE A 108 -6.35 -1.37 -10.73
CA PHE A 108 -7.13 -0.67 -11.76
C PHE A 108 -8.53 -1.26 -11.90
#